data_AF-A0A959KR12-F1
#
_entry.id   AF-A0A959KR12-F1
#
_cell.length_a   1.000
_cell.length_b   1.000
_cell.length_c   1.000
_cell.angle_alpha   90.00
_cell.angle_beta   90.00
_cell.angle_gamma   90.00
#
_symmetry.space_group_name_H-M   'P 1'
#
loop_
_entity.id
_entity.type
_entity.pdbx_description
1 polymer ?
#
loop_
_entity_poly.entity_id
_entity_poly.type
_entity_poly.pdbx_seq_one_letter_code
_entity_poly.pdbx_strand_id
1 'polypeptide(L)' 'RRDQLYREFQQIVYDEQPVIFLMAPQGRILVHKRFDSFTSVVNPGYFPELYPLQYEAPMPE' A
#
# COMPACT_ATOMS: atom_id res chain seq x y z
N ARG A 1 5.98 -22.28 -10.85
CA ARG A 1 4.60 -22.82 -10.95
C ARG A 1 3.54 -21.74 -10.70
N ARG A 2 3.54 -21.04 -9.55
CA ARG A 2 2.55 -19.99 -9.23
C ARG A 2 2.41 -18.92 -10.33
N ASP A 3 3.54 -18.35 -10.76
CA ASP A 3 3.51 -17.23 -11.71
C ASP A 3 2.99 -17.61 -13.09
N GLN A 4 3.23 -18.85 -13.53
CA GLN A 4 2.68 -19.38 -14.78
C GLN A 4 1.16 -19.48 -14.71
N LEU A 5 0.63 -20.03 -13.61
CA LEU A 5 -0.81 -20.17 -13.41
C LEU A 5 -1.53 -18.81 -13.33
N TYR A 6 -0.91 -17.79 -12.73
CA TYR A 6 -1.49 -16.43 -12.73
C TYR A 6 -1.57 -15.82 -14.12
N ARG A 7 -0.58 -16.08 -14.99
CA ARG A 7 -0.59 -15.57 -16.36
C ARG A 7 -1.67 -16.26 -17.20
N GLU A 8 -1.80 -17.59 -17.05
CA GLU A 8 -2.86 -18.35 -17.70
C GLU A 8 -4.25 -17.87 -17.27
N PHE A 9 -4.44 -17.64 -15.97
CA PHE A 9 -5.67 -17.06 -15.46
C PHE A 9 -5.95 -15.66 -16.04
N GLN A 10 -4.94 -14.78 -16.10
CA GLN A 10 -5.10 -13.44 -16.67
C GLN A 10 -5.50 -13.50 -18.16
N GLN A 11 -4.98 -14.48 -18.91
CA GLN A 11 -5.36 -14.71 -20.30
C GLN A 11 -6.85 -15.08 -20.42
N ILE A 12 -7.30 -16.05 -19.62
CA ILE A 12 -8.72 -16.48 -19.60
C ILE A 12 -9.64 -15.31 -19.24
N VAL A 13 -9.27 -14.51 -18.23
CA VAL A 13 -10.08 -13.34 -17.83
C VAL A 13 -10.16 -12.30 -18.95
N TYR A 14 -9.09 -12.10 -19.72
CA TYR A 14 -9.10 -11.18 -20.86
C TYR A 14 -9.96 -11.69 -22.01
N ASP A 15 -9.89 -12.99 -22.30
CA ASP A 15 -10.61 -13.60 -23.42
C ASP A 15 -12.12 -13.69 -23.14
N GLU A 16 -12.52 -14.05 -21.92
CA GLU A 16 -13.93 -14.18 -21.52
C GLU A 16 -14.58 -12.84 -21.12
N GLN A 17 -13.79 -11.81 -20.84
CA GLN A 17 -14.22 -10.48 -20.37
C GLN A 17 -15.34 -10.49 -19.30
N PRO A 18 -15.28 -11.32 -18.23
CA PRO A 18 -16.34 -11.36 -17.22
C PRO A 18 -16.42 -10.08 -16.38
N VAL A 19 -15.33 -9.29 -16.37
CA VAL A 19 -15.21 -8.02 -15.68
C VAL A 19 -14.32 -7.09 -16.48
N ILE A 20 -14.65 -5.79 -16.49
CA ILE A 20 -13.83 -4.76 -17.12
C ILE A 20 -13.08 -4.00 -16.04
N PHE A 21 -11.76 -4.14 -16.01
CA PHE A 21 -10.90 -3.39 -15.08
C PHE A 21 -10.69 -1.96 -15.60
N LEU A 22 -11.42 -1.00 -15.03
CA LEU A 22 -11.32 0.41 -15.45
C LEU A 22 -10.17 1.16 -14.77
N MET A 23 -9.87 0.83 -13.50
CA MET A 23 -8.83 1.51 -12.73
C MET A 23 -8.24 0.62 -11.64
N ALA A 24 -7.01 0.91 -11.24
CA ALA A 24 -6.38 0.39 -10.03
C ALA A 24 -6.27 1.53 -9.00
N PRO A 25 -7.15 1.60 -7.99
CA PRO A 25 -7.15 2.70 -7.04
C PRO A 25 -5.88 2.71 -6.19
N GLN A 26 -5.32 3.89 -5.95
CA GLN A 26 -4.23 4.07 -5.00
C GLN A 26 -4.80 4.30 -3.59
N GLY A 27 -4.31 3.54 -2.61
CA GLY A 27 -4.60 3.79 -1.21
C GLY A 27 -4.00 5.12 -0.75
N ARG A 28 -4.84 6.06 -0.32
CA ARG A 28 -4.40 7.38 0.15
C ARG A 28 -4.31 7.36 1.68
N ILE A 29 -3.16 7.75 2.22
CA ILE A 29 -2.90 7.82 3.66
C ILE A 29 -2.57 9.26 4.02
N LEU A 30 -3.29 9.81 5.00
CA LEU A 30 -3.05 11.15 5.53
C LEU A 30 -2.32 11.04 6.87
N VAL A 31 -1.18 11.72 6.98
CA VAL A 31 -0.34 11.71 8.17
C VAL A 31 -0.21 13.15 8.69
N HIS A 32 -0.39 13.34 9.98
CA HIS A 32 -0.16 14.65 10.60
C HIS A 32 1.33 15.01 10.55
N LYS A 33 1.68 16.28 10.31
CA LYS A 33 3.06 16.81 10.24
C LYS A 33 3.94 16.56 11.48
N ARG A 34 3.42 15.93 12.53
CA ARG A 34 4.17 15.60 13.76
C ARG A 34 4.89 14.27 13.65
N PHE A 35 4.51 13.45 12.67
CA PHE A 35 5.07 12.13 12.45
C PHE A 35 5.83 12.11 11.14
N ASP A 36 6.95 11.41 11.13
CA ASP A 36 7.55 11.01 9.87
C ASP A 36 6.68 9.96 9.19
N SER A 37 6.65 9.98 7.85
CA SER A 37 5.72 9.19 7.05
C SER A 37 6.44 8.11 6.24
N PHE A 38 6.07 6.85 6.46
CA PHE A 38 6.52 5.72 5.64
C PHE A 38 5.31 4.89 5.19
N THR A 39 5.04 4.90 3.88
CA THR A 39 3.95 4.12 3.27
C THR A 39 4.45 2.78 2.74
N SER A 40 3.58 1.78 2.75
CA SER A 40 3.83 0.42 2.25
C SER A 40 2.76 0.02 1.24
N VAL A 41 3.10 -0.92 0.36
CA VAL A 41 2.12 -1.61 -0.50
C VAL A 41 1.38 -2.73 0.24
N VAL A 42 1.88 -3.14 1.40
CA VAL A 42 1.27 -4.17 2.24
C VAL A 42 0.16 -3.54 3.06
N ASN A 43 -1.05 -4.10 3.01
CA ASN A 43 -2.18 -3.67 3.85
C ASN A 43 -1.78 -3.65 5.33
N PRO A 44 -2.07 -2.58 6.09
CA PRO A 44 -2.98 -1.45 5.80
C PRO A 44 -2.35 -0.26 5.05
N GLY A 45 -1.16 -0.44 4.49
CA GLY A 45 -0.44 0.58 3.74
C GLY A 45 0.54 1.41 4.57
N TYR A 46 0.71 1.07 5.85
CA TYR A 46 1.66 1.67 6.77
C TYR A 46 2.03 0.69 7.88
N PHE A 47 3.18 0.89 8.51
CA PHE A 47 3.62 0.12 9.67
C PHE A 47 3.75 1.05 10.87
N PRO A 48 3.00 0.85 11.98
CA PRO A 48 2.99 1.78 13.12
C PRO A 48 4.38 2.07 13.70
N GLU A 49 5.26 1.07 13.70
CA GLU A 49 6.64 1.14 14.21
C GLU A 49 7.51 2.15 13.44
N LEU A 50 7.14 2.47 12.20
CA LEU A 50 7.90 3.37 11.32
C LEU A 50 7.43 4.82 11.40
N TYR A 51 6.61 5.21 12.39
CA TYR A 51 6.11 6.58 12.55
C TYR A 51 6.67 7.26 13.80
N PRO A 52 7.97 7.57 13.86
CA PRO A 52 8.53 8.36 14.95
C PRO A 52 7.96 9.79 14.93
N LEU A 53 7.94 10.43 16.10
CA LEU A 53 7.63 11.85 16.22
C LEU A 53 8.81 12.67 15.69
N GLN A 54 8.52 13.70 14.90
CA GLN A 54 9.55 14.62 14.37
C GLN A 54 10.21 15.49 15.46
N TYR A 55 9.65 15.52 16.66
CA TYR A 55 10.14 16.31 17.78
C TYR A 55 10.27 15.41 19.01
N GLU A 56 11.49 14.99 19.32
CA GLU A 56 11.84 14.67 20.71
C GLU A 56 11.79 16.00 21.47
N ALA A 57 10.90 16.11 22.45
CA ALA A 57 10.93 17.26 23.34
C ALA A 57 12.33 17.36 23.98
N PRO A 58 12.94 18.55 24.10
CA PRO A 58 14.15 18.69 24.88
C PRO A 58 13.85 18.15 26.27
N MET A 59 14.63 17.18 26.71
CA MET A 59 14.55 16.62 28.05
C MET A 59 14.62 17.79 29.04
N PRO A 60 13.67 17.92 29.99
CA PRO A 60 13.80 18.95 31.01
C PRO A 60 15.08 18.67 31.81
N GLU A 61 15.94 19.69 31.89
CA GLU A 61 17.16 19.69 32.71
C GLU A 61 16.87 19.42 34.20
#